data_AF-A0A853IP35-F1
#
_entry.id   AF-A0A853IP35-F1
#
_cell.length_a   1.000
_cell.length_b   1.000
_cell.length_c   1.000
_cell.angle_alpha   90.00
_cell.angle_beta   90.00
_cell.angle_gamma   90.00
#
_symmetry.space_group_name_H-M   'P 1'
#
loop_
_entity.id
_entity.type
_entity.pdbx_description
1 polymer ?
#
loop_
_entity_poly.entity_id
_entity_poly.type
_entity_poly.pdbx_seq_one_letter_code
_entity_poly.pdbx_strand_id
1 'polypeptide(L)'
;MGRLRFKEKVAIALLSLLSTNFCLASELQYDKTVRILTWWGYLDHDDLVREVETACKVNISYDEFYSNPEFIRRSQERKYDLLIYSDTVGDFVEKKMPMPGIDLSDIANSYHPVVRDQFKQEQHAKNTLYFVLSGTVFLWNADLVSLTSNDSISDIFNKGKGKTVALLDDYVEILTLLMNEKHHEKADIFSMLKSVLGGSNLIITNNLGRILKSKDFAIGYAWSGEAIISMSETNQNIKAMMHPSLSHISKDLVSLLSSDSASLCVAKAFTGKKFISDVAERSFYFSPYKKESHAGNTVYDRLYKEFNTKIGELVWLKKFTVEENKFFEKKWLQIKVDLGYKA
;
A
#
# COMPACT_ATOMS: atom_id res chain seq x y z
N MET A 1 -31.46 -24.52 74.27
CA MET A 1 -30.41 -23.56 73.86
C MET A 1 -29.54 -24.22 72.80
N GLY A 2 -29.56 -23.67 71.58
CA GLY A 2 -29.45 -24.41 70.32
C GLY A 2 -28.03 -24.71 69.83
N ARG A 3 -27.82 -25.98 69.44
CA ARG A 3 -26.65 -26.46 68.70
C ARG A 3 -26.78 -26.12 67.22
N LEU A 4 -25.98 -25.18 66.73
CA LEU A 4 -25.75 -24.93 65.31
C LEU A 4 -25.03 -26.14 64.68
N ARG A 5 -25.56 -26.61 63.54
CA ARG A 5 -25.16 -27.86 62.87
C ARG A 5 -23.86 -27.65 62.07
N PHE A 6 -22.98 -28.64 62.12
CA PHE A 6 -21.65 -28.68 61.49
C PHE A 6 -21.63 -28.47 59.96
N LYS A 7 -22.80 -28.57 59.29
CA LYS A 7 -22.93 -28.40 57.83
C LYS A 7 -22.92 -26.94 57.36
N GLU A 8 -23.13 -25.96 58.24
CA GLU A 8 -23.13 -24.53 57.89
C GLU A 8 -21.74 -23.87 58.03
N LYS A 9 -20.77 -24.54 58.67
CA LYS A 9 -19.40 -24.01 58.82
C LYS A 9 -18.48 -24.34 57.63
N VAL A 10 -18.87 -25.25 56.75
CA VAL A 10 -18.09 -25.62 55.55
C VAL A 10 -18.42 -24.73 54.34
N ALA A 11 -19.61 -24.10 54.32
CA ALA A 11 -20.01 -23.21 53.22
C ALA A 11 -19.32 -21.83 53.24
N ILE A 12 -18.80 -21.38 54.39
CA ILE A 12 -18.12 -20.08 54.52
C ILE A 12 -16.61 -20.17 54.25
N ALA A 13 -16.01 -21.37 54.36
CA ALA A 13 -14.59 -21.58 54.06
C ALA A 13 -14.29 -21.84 52.57
N LEU A 14 -15.32 -22.07 51.75
CA LEU A 14 -15.20 -22.29 50.29
C LEU A 14 -15.53 -21.03 49.46
N LEU A 15 -16.02 -19.95 50.09
CA LEU A 15 -16.24 -18.67 49.41
C LEU A 15 -15.04 -17.71 49.48
N SER A 16 -14.01 -18.01 50.29
CA SER A 16 -12.82 -17.17 50.47
C SER A 16 -11.62 -17.56 49.57
N LEU A 17 -11.81 -18.52 48.65
CA LEU A 17 -10.80 -18.94 47.67
C LEU A 17 -11.08 -18.44 46.24
N LEU A 18 -12.11 -17.61 46.05
CA LEU A 18 -12.52 -17.07 44.74
C LEU A 18 -12.15 -15.60 44.53
N SER A 19 -11.40 -14.97 45.46
CA SER A 19 -11.28 -13.52 45.51
C SER A 19 -9.85 -12.99 45.63
N THR A 20 -8.88 -13.48 44.85
CA THR A 20 -7.62 -12.74 44.59
C THR A 20 -6.94 -13.19 43.29
N ASN A 21 -7.68 -13.32 42.20
CA ASN A 21 -7.10 -13.09 40.87
C ASN A 21 -7.64 -11.75 40.36
N PHE A 22 -7.48 -10.70 41.18
CA PHE A 22 -7.24 -9.38 40.61
C PHE A 22 -5.90 -9.52 39.90
N CYS A 23 -5.97 -9.96 38.65
CA CYS A 23 -4.94 -9.72 37.67
C CYS A 23 -4.73 -8.21 37.75
N LEU A 24 -3.72 -7.78 38.51
CA LEU A 24 -3.13 -6.47 38.37
C LEU A 24 -2.68 -6.46 36.92
N ALA A 25 -3.58 -6.08 36.01
CA ALA A 25 -3.23 -5.60 34.70
C ALA A 25 -2.35 -4.40 35.02
N SER A 26 -1.04 -4.65 35.10
CA SER A 26 -0.04 -3.61 35.18
C SER A 26 -0.33 -2.75 33.97
N GLU A 27 -0.92 -1.58 34.23
CA GLU A 27 -1.17 -0.58 33.21
C GLU A 27 0.19 -0.36 32.53
N LEU A 28 0.28 -0.77 31.27
CA LEU A 28 1.52 -0.67 30.51
C LEU A 28 1.85 0.82 30.42
N GLN A 29 2.75 1.26 31.30
CA GLN A 29 3.17 2.65 31.32
C GLN A 29 4.09 2.86 30.13
N TYR A 30 3.55 3.46 29.08
CA TYR A 30 4.31 3.82 27.89
C TYR A 30 5.04 5.14 28.15
N ASP A 31 6.36 5.11 28.05
CA ASP A 31 7.21 6.27 28.35
C ASP A 31 7.23 7.30 27.20
N LYS A 32 6.78 6.90 26.00
CA LYS A 32 6.88 7.74 24.81
C LYS A 32 5.80 7.41 23.78
N THR A 33 5.35 8.44 23.06
CA THR A 33 4.52 8.30 21.86
C THR A 33 5.38 8.43 20.61
N VAL A 34 5.29 7.47 19.70
CA VAL A 34 5.87 7.50 18.35
C VAL A 34 4.78 7.89 17.36
N ARG A 35 5.00 8.98 16.62
CA ARG A 35 4.02 9.54 15.67
C ARG A 35 4.34 9.13 14.24
N ILE A 36 3.35 8.61 13.53
CA ILE A 36 3.51 8.05 12.20
C ILE A 36 2.55 8.73 11.23
N LEU A 37 3.00 9.02 10.02
CA LEU A 37 2.12 9.36 8.90
C LEU A 37 2.16 8.19 7.90
N THR A 38 1.02 7.61 7.57
CA THR A 38 0.93 6.39 6.73
C THR A 38 -0.18 6.49 5.70
N TRP A 39 -0.12 5.67 4.65
CA TRP A 39 -1.27 5.39 3.81
C TRP A 39 -2.42 4.80 4.62
N TRP A 40 -3.64 5.11 4.21
CA TRP A 40 -4.85 4.53 4.74
C TRP A 40 -4.83 2.99 4.71
N GLY A 41 -5.23 2.35 5.82
CA GLY A 41 -5.44 0.90 5.88
C GLY A 41 -4.21 0.06 6.25
N TYR A 42 -3.00 0.63 6.24
CA TYR A 42 -1.79 -0.13 6.59
C TYR A 42 -1.68 -0.46 8.07
N LEU A 43 -2.20 0.40 8.93
CA LEU A 43 -2.10 0.25 10.39
C LEU A 43 -3.46 0.05 11.06
N ASP A 44 -4.54 -0.17 10.31
CA ASP A 44 -5.92 -0.39 10.81
C ASP A 44 -6.13 -1.72 11.55
N HIS A 45 -5.04 -2.43 11.80
CA HIS A 45 -5.01 -3.70 12.48
C HIS A 45 -4.44 -3.53 13.89
N ASP A 46 -5.34 -3.23 14.83
CA ASP A 46 -5.03 -3.04 16.26
C ASP A 46 -4.08 -4.09 16.82
N ASP A 47 -4.22 -5.35 16.40
CA ASP A 47 -3.38 -6.45 16.87
C ASP A 47 -1.91 -6.31 16.43
N LEU A 48 -1.67 -5.88 15.18
CA LEU A 48 -0.31 -5.67 14.66
C LEU A 48 0.36 -4.48 15.32
N VAL A 49 -0.38 -3.37 15.50
CA VAL A 49 0.15 -2.17 16.16
C VAL A 49 0.46 -2.45 17.62
N ARG A 50 -0.45 -3.11 18.36
CA ARG A 50 -0.27 -3.44 19.78
C ARG A 50 0.91 -4.39 20.03
N GLU A 51 1.19 -5.31 19.12
CA GLU A 51 2.39 -6.17 19.21
C GLU A 51 3.67 -5.31 19.24
N VAL A 52 3.73 -4.29 18.38
CA VAL A 52 4.88 -3.37 18.31
C VAL A 52 4.93 -2.43 19.51
N GLU A 53 3.79 -1.87 19.94
CA GLU A 53 3.71 -1.04 21.15
C GLU A 53 4.23 -1.79 22.38
N THR A 54 3.82 -3.05 22.54
CA THR A 54 4.25 -3.92 23.63
C THR A 54 5.74 -4.23 23.54
N ALA A 55 6.23 -4.61 22.35
CA ALA A 55 7.63 -4.96 22.14
C ALA A 55 8.58 -3.76 22.36
N CYS A 56 8.17 -2.57 21.91
CA CYS A 56 8.97 -1.35 21.98
C CYS A 56 8.69 -0.51 23.23
N LYS A 57 7.68 -0.86 24.04
CA LYS A 57 7.22 -0.09 25.21
C LYS A 57 6.91 1.36 24.87
N VAL A 58 6.14 1.55 23.81
CA VAL A 58 5.70 2.87 23.31
C VAL A 58 4.21 2.88 23.06
N ASN A 59 3.64 4.08 23.02
CA ASN A 59 2.34 4.32 22.40
C ASN A 59 2.57 4.70 20.93
N ILE A 60 1.81 4.15 19.99
CA ILE A 60 1.85 4.52 18.58
C ILE A 60 0.64 5.38 18.27
N SER A 61 0.88 6.57 17.72
CA SER A 61 -0.16 7.45 17.19
C SER A 61 0.09 7.62 15.71
N TYR A 62 -0.92 7.38 14.87
CA TYR A 62 -0.75 7.55 13.43
C TYR A 62 -1.85 8.43 12.83
N ASP A 63 -1.46 9.21 11.84
CA ASP A 63 -2.35 9.91 10.92
C ASP A 63 -2.30 9.21 9.57
N GLU A 64 -3.42 9.22 8.86
CA GLU A 64 -3.53 8.63 7.52
C GLU A 64 -3.68 9.68 6.42
N PHE A 65 -3.32 9.29 5.21
CA PHE A 65 -3.56 10.05 3.99
C PHE A 65 -4.02 9.12 2.84
N TYR A 66 -4.65 9.72 1.83
CA TYR A 66 -5.23 9.00 0.69
C TYR A 66 -4.60 9.36 -0.65
N SER A 67 -3.68 10.33 -0.67
CA SER A 67 -2.97 10.73 -1.87
C SER A 67 -1.60 11.33 -1.57
N ASN A 68 -0.69 11.24 -2.53
CA ASN A 68 0.63 11.85 -2.45
C ASN A 68 0.63 13.37 -2.17
N PRO A 69 -0.27 14.19 -2.78
CA PRO A 69 -0.39 15.60 -2.43
C PRO A 69 -0.82 15.83 -0.97
N GLU A 70 -1.75 15.01 -0.46
CA GLU A 70 -2.16 15.09 0.94
C GLU A 70 -1.02 14.73 1.89
N PHE A 71 -0.25 13.68 1.58
CA PHE A 71 0.95 13.30 2.33
C PHE A 71 1.95 14.47 2.42
N ILE A 72 2.26 15.11 1.29
CA ILE A 72 3.19 16.25 1.25
C ILE A 72 2.70 17.37 2.16
N ARG A 73 1.42 17.73 2.08
CA ARG A 73 0.82 18.76 2.93
C ARG A 73 0.89 18.39 4.42
N ARG A 74 0.42 17.20 4.78
CA ARG A 74 0.37 16.75 6.19
C ARG A 74 1.75 16.60 6.82
N SER A 75 2.72 16.08 6.07
CA SER A 75 4.09 15.88 6.54
C SER A 75 4.82 17.20 6.87
N GLN A 76 4.37 18.33 6.30
CA GLN A 76 4.90 19.66 6.60
C GLN A 76 4.21 20.34 7.80
N GLU A 77 2.94 20.02 8.05
CA GLU A 77 2.13 20.66 9.10
C GLU A 77 2.40 20.11 10.50
N ARG A 78 2.92 18.88 10.61
CA ARG A 78 3.11 18.18 11.88
C ARG A 78 4.50 17.54 11.95
N LYS A 79 4.98 17.32 13.19
CA LYS A 79 6.22 16.59 13.44
C LYS A 79 5.90 15.10 13.61
N TYR A 80 6.32 14.29 12.65
CA TYR A 80 6.27 12.84 12.73
C TYR A 80 7.65 12.26 13.03
N ASP A 81 7.65 11.08 13.63
CA ASP A 81 8.85 10.32 13.94
C ASP A 81 9.15 9.29 12.84
N LEU A 82 8.11 8.76 12.18
CA LEU A 82 8.20 7.88 11.02
C LEU A 82 7.22 8.31 9.92
N LEU A 83 7.58 8.05 8.66
CA LEU A 83 6.71 8.22 7.50
C LEU A 83 6.61 6.90 6.74
N ILE A 84 5.41 6.52 6.29
CA ILE A 84 5.16 5.43 5.34
C ILE A 84 4.49 6.03 4.10
N TYR A 85 5.14 5.97 2.94
CA TYR A 85 4.77 6.78 1.77
C TYR A 85 5.23 6.19 0.44
N SER A 86 4.60 6.59 -0.67
CA SER A 86 4.99 6.12 -2.01
C SER A 86 6.37 6.62 -2.44
N ASP A 87 7.15 5.76 -3.08
CA ASP A 87 8.44 6.11 -3.68
C ASP A 87 8.42 7.33 -4.60
N THR A 88 7.28 7.61 -5.24
CA THR A 88 7.06 8.79 -6.08
C THR A 88 7.33 10.11 -5.37
N VAL A 89 7.10 10.19 -4.06
CA VAL A 89 7.38 11.37 -3.22
C VAL A 89 8.66 11.23 -2.39
N GLY A 90 9.47 10.20 -2.62
CA GLY A 90 10.72 9.98 -1.88
C GLY A 90 11.76 11.08 -2.06
N ASP A 91 11.78 11.77 -3.22
CA ASP A 91 12.71 12.88 -3.45
C ASP A 91 12.39 14.06 -2.55
N PHE A 92 11.09 14.31 -2.34
CA PHE A 92 10.62 15.31 -1.41
C PHE A 92 11.02 14.95 0.02
N VAL A 93 10.77 13.72 0.47
CA VAL A 93 11.10 13.29 1.84
C VAL A 93 12.61 13.43 2.10
N GLU A 94 13.44 12.85 1.25
CA GLU A 94 14.90 12.85 1.45
C GLU A 94 15.53 14.25 1.41
N LYS A 95 14.97 15.17 0.61
CA LYS A 95 15.50 16.54 0.46
C LYS A 95 14.92 17.56 1.43
N LYS A 96 13.71 17.33 1.96
CA LYS A 96 12.95 18.35 2.73
C LYS A 96 12.69 17.94 4.16
N MET A 97 12.88 16.68 4.53
CA MET A 97 12.68 16.21 5.90
C MET A 97 14.00 16.06 6.64
N PRO A 98 14.00 16.24 7.98
CA PRO A 98 15.18 15.99 8.79
C PRO A 98 15.46 14.49 8.84
N MET A 99 16.52 14.05 8.16
CA MET A 99 16.94 12.64 8.15
C MET A 99 18.06 12.44 9.17
N PRO A 100 17.84 11.68 10.26
CA PRO A 100 18.89 11.35 11.21
C PRO A 100 19.97 10.49 10.53
N GLY A 101 21.21 10.59 10.99
CA GLY A 101 22.33 9.75 10.54
C GLY A 101 22.24 8.28 10.97
N ILE A 102 21.04 7.75 11.18
CA ILE A 102 20.79 6.35 11.53
C ILE A 102 20.82 5.51 10.26
N ASP A 103 21.46 4.35 10.35
CA ASP A 103 21.50 3.38 9.27
C ASP A 103 20.55 2.20 9.55
N LEU A 104 19.57 2.04 8.68
CA LEU A 104 18.63 0.92 8.64
C LEU A 104 18.90 -0.01 7.45
N SER A 105 19.82 0.34 6.56
CA SER A 105 20.02 -0.32 5.26
C SER A 105 20.41 -1.80 5.38
N ASP A 106 20.97 -2.22 6.51
CA ASP A 106 21.29 -3.63 6.79
C ASP A 106 20.06 -4.55 6.74
N ILE A 107 18.87 -4.03 7.05
CA ILE A 107 17.61 -4.79 6.98
C ILE A 107 17.35 -5.25 5.54
N ALA A 108 17.65 -4.40 4.55
CA ALA A 108 17.45 -4.69 3.13
C ALA A 108 18.31 -5.86 2.62
N ASN A 109 19.35 -6.27 3.34
CA ASN A 109 20.15 -7.45 2.97
C ASN A 109 19.33 -8.75 2.95
N SER A 110 18.22 -8.78 3.70
CA SER A 110 17.31 -9.92 3.80
C SER A 110 16.14 -9.87 2.81
N TYR A 111 16.03 -8.82 1.98
CA TYR A 111 15.05 -8.76 0.89
C TYR A 111 15.29 -9.86 -0.15
N HIS A 112 14.25 -10.11 -0.95
CA HIS A 112 14.39 -10.91 -2.16
C HIS A 112 15.54 -10.36 -3.02
N PRO A 113 16.41 -11.20 -3.64
CA PRO A 113 17.62 -10.72 -4.32
C PRO A 113 17.38 -9.59 -5.32
N VAL A 114 16.37 -9.72 -6.20
CA VAL A 114 16.03 -8.67 -7.17
C VAL A 114 15.60 -7.37 -6.48
N VAL A 115 14.81 -7.47 -5.40
CA VAL A 115 14.34 -6.31 -4.63
C VAL A 115 15.50 -5.62 -3.93
N ARG A 116 16.42 -6.41 -3.34
CA ARG A 116 17.64 -5.90 -2.71
C ARG A 116 18.53 -5.17 -3.71
N ASP A 117 18.71 -5.75 -4.89
CA ASP A 117 19.58 -5.17 -5.91
C ASP A 117 18.97 -3.87 -6.44
N GLN A 118 17.65 -3.82 -6.63
CA GLN A 118 16.92 -2.58 -6.95
C GLN A 118 17.09 -1.52 -5.85
N PHE A 119 16.86 -1.90 -4.58
CA PHE A 119 17.01 -0.99 -3.44
C PHE A 119 18.40 -0.34 -3.37
N LYS A 120 19.45 -1.14 -3.65
CA LYS A 120 20.84 -0.64 -3.71
C LYS A 120 21.07 0.32 -4.88
N GLN A 121 20.45 0.06 -6.04
CA GLN A 121 20.58 0.91 -7.22
C GLN A 121 19.91 2.27 -7.05
N GLU A 122 18.82 2.35 -6.30
CA GLU A 122 18.05 3.58 -6.10
C GLU A 122 18.69 4.56 -5.10
N GLN A 123 19.70 4.12 -4.34
CA GLN A 123 20.51 4.96 -3.45
C GLN A 123 19.66 5.78 -2.46
N HIS A 124 18.65 5.15 -1.86
CA HIS A 124 17.86 5.76 -0.81
C HIS A 124 18.70 6.24 0.37
N ALA A 125 18.16 7.18 1.14
CA ALA A 125 18.75 7.55 2.42
C ALA A 125 18.85 6.33 3.35
N LYS A 126 19.90 6.29 4.18
CA LYS A 126 20.23 5.12 5.02
C LYS A 126 19.15 4.75 6.02
N ASN A 127 18.30 5.70 6.40
CA ASN A 127 17.16 5.57 7.29
C ASN A 127 15.83 5.30 6.56
N THR A 128 15.89 4.94 5.28
CA THR A 128 14.75 4.61 4.43
C THR A 128 14.80 3.16 3.98
N LEU A 129 13.67 2.47 4.00
CA LEU A 129 13.52 1.06 3.61
C LEU A 129 12.24 0.86 2.82
N TYR A 130 12.18 -0.17 1.96
CA TYR A 130 10.90 -0.62 1.40
C TYR A 130 9.96 -1.15 2.50
N PHE A 131 8.69 -0.78 2.39
CA PHE A 131 7.61 -1.27 3.24
C PHE A 131 6.85 -2.42 2.56
N VAL A 132 6.09 -2.08 1.52
CA VAL A 132 5.38 -3.04 0.65
C VAL A 132 5.63 -2.69 -0.81
N LEU A 133 5.46 -3.68 -1.67
CA LEU A 133 5.52 -3.56 -3.12
C LEU A 133 4.11 -3.78 -3.69
N SER A 134 3.78 -3.11 -4.78
CA SER A 134 2.56 -3.34 -5.53
C SER A 134 2.91 -3.57 -6.99
N GLY A 135 2.26 -4.55 -7.62
CA GLY A 135 2.21 -4.63 -9.07
C GLY A 135 0.93 -3.95 -9.57
N THR A 136 1.02 -3.15 -10.63
CA THR A 136 -0.18 -2.70 -11.33
C THR A 136 -0.77 -3.84 -12.16
N VAL A 137 -2.10 -3.93 -12.20
CA VAL A 137 -2.83 -4.99 -12.90
C VAL A 137 -3.93 -4.40 -13.76
N PHE A 138 -4.19 -5.07 -14.88
CA PHE A 138 -5.40 -4.86 -15.67
C PHE A 138 -6.51 -5.75 -15.16
N LEU A 139 -7.65 -5.14 -14.90
CA LEU A 139 -8.91 -5.78 -14.56
C LEU A 139 -9.82 -5.72 -15.78
N TRP A 140 -10.62 -6.76 -16.02
CA TRP A 140 -11.67 -6.66 -17.03
C TRP A 140 -12.84 -7.58 -16.75
N ASN A 141 -14.04 -7.18 -17.19
CA ASN A 141 -15.20 -8.05 -17.22
C ASN A 141 -15.12 -8.98 -18.43
N ALA A 142 -14.88 -10.27 -18.18
CA ALA A 142 -14.71 -11.28 -19.23
C ALA A 142 -15.98 -11.56 -20.04
N ASP A 143 -17.15 -11.11 -19.58
CA ASP A 143 -18.40 -11.21 -20.33
C ASP A 143 -18.55 -10.07 -21.35
N LEU A 144 -17.76 -8.99 -21.23
CA LEU A 144 -17.83 -7.81 -22.12
C LEU A 144 -16.62 -7.66 -23.04
N VAL A 145 -15.43 -8.04 -22.56
CA VAL A 145 -14.16 -7.89 -23.29
C VAL A 145 -13.21 -9.04 -22.96
N SER A 146 -12.18 -9.24 -23.80
CA SER A 146 -11.13 -10.23 -23.55
C SER A 146 -9.76 -9.58 -23.74
N LEU A 147 -8.92 -9.67 -22.71
CA LEU A 147 -7.54 -9.16 -22.72
C LEU A 147 -6.53 -10.31 -22.82
N THR A 148 -5.41 -10.05 -23.48
CA THR A 148 -4.29 -10.98 -23.61
C THR A 148 -2.97 -10.28 -23.30
N SER A 149 -1.92 -11.05 -23.01
CA SER A 149 -0.58 -10.51 -22.74
C SER A 149 0.13 -9.91 -23.96
N ASN A 150 -0.48 -10.00 -25.15
CA ASN A 150 0.05 -9.45 -26.39
C ASN A 150 -0.68 -8.16 -26.80
N ASP A 151 -1.70 -7.74 -26.05
CA ASP A 151 -2.44 -6.53 -26.37
C ASP A 151 -1.54 -5.31 -26.15
N SER A 152 -1.50 -4.42 -27.14
CA SER A 152 -0.92 -3.08 -26.96
C SER A 152 -1.81 -2.24 -26.04
N ILE A 153 -1.31 -1.10 -25.55
CA ILE A 153 -2.16 -0.22 -24.71
C ILE A 153 -3.38 0.26 -25.49
N SER A 154 -3.18 0.53 -26.79
CA SER A 154 -4.24 0.92 -27.71
C SER A 154 -5.26 -0.20 -27.87
N ASP A 155 -4.82 -1.45 -28.01
CA ASP A 155 -5.73 -2.60 -28.14
C ASP A 155 -6.58 -2.78 -26.87
N ILE A 156 -5.97 -2.69 -25.69
CA ILE A 156 -6.68 -2.78 -24.41
C ILE A 156 -7.80 -1.74 -24.37
N PHE A 157 -7.47 -0.45 -24.52
CA PHE A 157 -8.48 0.60 -24.36
C PHE A 157 -9.47 0.69 -25.53
N ASN A 158 -9.09 0.27 -26.75
CA ASN A 158 -10.04 0.14 -27.86
C ASN A 158 -11.14 -0.88 -27.57
N LYS A 159 -10.83 -1.99 -26.88
CA LYS A 159 -11.85 -2.98 -26.45
C LYS A 159 -12.84 -2.39 -25.44
N GLY A 160 -12.41 -1.39 -24.67
CA GLY A 160 -13.22 -0.64 -23.72
C GLY A 160 -14.13 0.44 -24.33
N LYS A 161 -14.04 0.72 -25.64
CA LYS A 161 -14.85 1.77 -26.28
C LYS A 161 -16.35 1.58 -26.07
N GLY A 162 -17.04 2.68 -25.79
CA GLY A 162 -18.47 2.74 -25.49
C GLY A 162 -18.86 2.17 -24.11
N LYS A 163 -17.88 1.79 -23.28
CA LYS A 163 -18.09 1.16 -21.97
C LYS A 163 -17.37 1.95 -20.88
N THR A 164 -17.60 1.58 -19.62
CA THR A 164 -16.89 2.17 -18.48
C THR A 164 -15.48 1.61 -18.37
N VAL A 165 -14.50 2.51 -18.37
CA VAL A 165 -13.07 2.22 -18.19
C VAL A 165 -12.60 2.95 -16.94
N ALA A 166 -11.99 2.25 -16.00
CA ALA A 166 -11.44 2.84 -14.78
C ALA A 166 -9.91 2.91 -14.83
N LEU A 167 -9.34 4.03 -14.44
CA LEU A 167 -7.91 4.23 -14.26
C LEU A 167 -7.60 4.65 -12.84
N LEU A 168 -6.46 4.18 -12.35
CA LEU A 168 -5.85 4.63 -11.10
C LEU A 168 -5.71 6.17 -11.07
N ASP A 169 -6.05 6.80 -9.94
CA ASP A 169 -5.83 8.23 -9.72
C ASP A 169 -4.42 8.50 -9.19
N ASP A 170 -3.41 8.05 -9.95
CA ASP A 170 -2.01 8.35 -9.72
C ASP A 170 -1.34 8.73 -11.04
N TYR A 171 -0.94 9.99 -11.15
CA TYR A 171 -0.38 10.51 -12.40
C TYR A 171 0.96 9.85 -12.75
N VAL A 172 1.78 9.47 -11.77
CA VAL A 172 3.09 8.88 -12.04
C VAL A 172 2.93 7.49 -12.65
N GLU A 173 2.03 6.70 -12.08
CA GLU A 173 1.71 5.34 -12.54
C GLU A 173 1.09 5.38 -13.95
N ILE A 174 0.13 6.29 -14.20
CA ILE A 174 -0.51 6.43 -15.52
C ILE A 174 0.46 6.93 -16.59
N LEU A 175 1.34 7.89 -16.25
CA LEU A 175 2.38 8.33 -17.18
C LEU A 175 3.36 7.20 -17.49
N THR A 176 3.77 6.43 -16.49
CA THR A 176 4.66 5.27 -16.67
C THR A 176 4.03 4.23 -17.58
N LEU A 177 2.74 3.93 -17.38
CA LEU A 177 1.97 3.05 -18.25
C LEU A 177 2.01 3.51 -19.72
N LEU A 178 1.78 4.80 -19.97
CA LEU A 178 1.76 5.36 -21.33
C LEU A 178 3.17 5.47 -21.96
N MET A 179 4.20 5.71 -21.16
CA MET A 179 5.59 5.82 -21.62
C MET A 179 6.22 4.47 -21.96
N ASN A 180 5.74 3.38 -21.37
CA ASN A 180 6.27 2.03 -21.61
C ASN A 180 6.06 1.53 -23.04
N GLU A 181 5.12 2.09 -23.80
CA GLU A 181 4.83 1.64 -25.15
C GLU A 181 5.82 2.19 -26.20
N LYS A 182 6.37 3.41 -26.01
CA LYS A 182 7.19 4.12 -27.03
C LYS A 182 8.06 5.24 -26.42
N HIS A 183 9.21 5.54 -27.05
CA HIS A 183 10.12 6.66 -26.72
C HIS A 183 9.52 8.05 -27.04
N HIS A 184 8.36 8.38 -26.48
CA HIS A 184 7.73 9.68 -26.69
C HIS A 184 8.35 10.76 -25.80
N GLU A 185 8.41 11.98 -26.33
CA GLU A 185 8.70 13.15 -25.52
C GLU A 185 7.55 13.40 -24.51
N LYS A 186 7.91 13.83 -23.29
CA LYS A 186 6.98 14.05 -22.16
C LYS A 186 5.79 14.96 -22.50
N ALA A 187 5.89 15.80 -23.53
CA ALA A 187 4.85 16.75 -23.92
C ALA A 187 3.64 16.10 -24.63
N ASP A 188 3.77 14.90 -25.21
CA ASP A 188 2.73 14.25 -26.03
C ASP A 188 1.83 13.29 -25.24
N ILE A 189 2.21 12.96 -24.00
CA ILE A 189 1.52 11.92 -23.20
C ILE A 189 0.04 12.25 -22.95
N PHE A 190 -0.31 13.54 -22.86
CA PHE A 190 -1.69 13.98 -22.67
C PHE A 190 -2.56 13.82 -23.91
N SER A 191 -1.97 14.00 -25.10
CA SER A 191 -2.64 13.75 -26.37
C SER A 191 -2.85 12.24 -26.54
N MET A 192 -1.85 11.44 -26.16
CA MET A 192 -1.94 9.99 -26.15
C MET A 192 -3.06 9.49 -25.24
N LEU A 193 -3.15 10.00 -24.00
CA LEU A 193 -4.22 9.62 -23.07
C LEU A 193 -5.61 9.88 -23.69
N LYS A 194 -5.83 11.05 -24.28
CA LYS A 194 -7.09 11.39 -24.97
C LYS A 194 -7.35 10.50 -26.18
N SER A 195 -6.31 10.15 -26.94
CA SER A 195 -6.41 9.29 -28.12
C SER A 195 -6.76 7.85 -27.75
N VAL A 196 -6.04 7.29 -26.79
CA VAL A 196 -6.15 5.89 -26.35
C VAL A 196 -7.48 5.66 -25.61
N LEU A 197 -7.92 6.61 -24.79
CA LEU A 197 -9.16 6.51 -24.03
C LEU A 197 -10.37 7.08 -24.76
N GLY A 198 -10.16 7.66 -25.93
CA GLY A 198 -11.19 8.30 -26.73
C GLY A 198 -12.36 7.37 -27.01
N GLY A 199 -13.57 7.80 -26.63
CA GLY A 199 -14.81 7.05 -26.84
C GLY A 199 -15.17 6.06 -25.73
N SER A 200 -14.42 6.03 -24.62
CA SER A 200 -14.81 5.29 -23.40
C SER A 200 -15.41 6.22 -22.34
N ASN A 201 -16.23 5.68 -21.45
CA ASN A 201 -16.69 6.37 -20.25
C ASN A 201 -15.61 6.24 -19.18
N LEU A 202 -14.65 7.18 -19.20
CA LEU A 202 -13.48 7.13 -18.33
C LEU A 202 -13.82 7.55 -16.89
N ILE A 203 -13.42 6.70 -15.94
CA ILE A 203 -13.45 6.98 -14.51
C ILE A 203 -12.01 6.96 -13.95
N ILE A 204 -11.61 7.98 -13.22
CA ILE A 204 -10.32 8.07 -12.54
C ILE A 204 -10.57 7.91 -11.04
N THR A 205 -10.05 6.85 -10.43
CA THR A 205 -10.25 6.57 -9.00
C THR A 205 -9.23 5.57 -8.46
N ASN A 206 -9.04 5.60 -7.14
CA ASN A 206 -8.34 4.54 -6.41
C ASN A 206 -9.31 3.50 -5.81
N ASN A 207 -10.63 3.74 -5.83
CA ASN A 207 -11.63 2.83 -5.27
C ASN A 207 -12.49 2.22 -6.39
N LEU A 208 -12.16 0.98 -6.78
CA LEU A 208 -12.86 0.29 -7.86
C LEU A 208 -14.14 -0.44 -7.41
N GLY A 209 -14.38 -0.63 -6.10
CA GLY A 209 -15.44 -1.51 -5.58
C GLY A 209 -16.84 -1.15 -6.09
N ARG A 210 -17.16 0.14 -6.25
CA ARG A 210 -18.44 0.58 -6.85
C ARG A 210 -18.47 0.42 -8.37
N ILE A 211 -17.34 0.62 -9.02
CA ILE A 211 -17.24 0.63 -10.49
C ILE A 211 -17.33 -0.79 -11.04
N LEU A 212 -16.67 -1.77 -10.40
CA LEU A 212 -16.74 -3.19 -10.79
C LEU A 212 -18.14 -3.82 -10.65
N LYS A 213 -19.08 -3.11 -10.02
CA LYS A 213 -20.50 -3.53 -9.91
C LYS A 213 -21.33 -3.01 -11.09
N SER A 214 -20.82 -2.06 -11.87
CA SER A 214 -21.54 -1.49 -13.00
C SER A 214 -21.66 -2.48 -14.16
N LYS A 215 -22.84 -2.59 -14.77
CA LYS A 215 -23.11 -3.55 -15.87
C LYS A 215 -22.30 -3.26 -17.14
N ASP A 216 -21.81 -2.05 -17.28
CA ASP A 216 -21.01 -1.59 -18.42
C ASP A 216 -19.52 -1.45 -18.08
N PHE A 217 -19.07 -1.90 -16.90
CA PHE A 217 -17.64 -1.91 -16.58
C PHE A 217 -16.89 -2.89 -17.48
N ALA A 218 -15.96 -2.38 -18.27
CA ALA A 218 -15.18 -3.18 -19.20
C ALA A 218 -13.77 -3.44 -18.70
N ILE A 219 -13.02 -2.38 -18.37
CA ILE A 219 -11.57 -2.45 -18.12
C ILE A 219 -11.22 -1.55 -16.93
N GLY A 220 -10.32 -2.01 -16.08
CA GLY A 220 -9.73 -1.28 -14.97
C GLY A 220 -8.21 -1.36 -15.00
N TYR A 221 -7.54 -0.32 -14.55
CA TYR A 221 -6.10 -0.33 -14.27
C TYR A 221 -5.87 0.12 -12.83
N ALA A 222 -5.30 -0.72 -11.98
CA ALA A 222 -5.17 -0.45 -10.54
C ALA A 222 -3.99 -1.18 -9.92
N TRP A 223 -3.69 -0.81 -8.68
CA TRP A 223 -2.78 -1.57 -7.82
C TRP A 223 -3.36 -2.95 -7.49
N SER A 224 -2.49 -3.95 -7.42
CA SER A 224 -2.84 -5.35 -7.16
C SER A 224 -3.67 -5.55 -5.88
N GLY A 225 -3.33 -4.87 -4.78
CA GLY A 225 -4.08 -4.95 -3.52
C GLY A 225 -5.54 -4.52 -3.68
N GLU A 226 -5.74 -3.27 -4.13
CA GLU A 226 -7.07 -2.71 -4.40
C GLU A 226 -7.88 -3.50 -5.42
N ALA A 227 -7.21 -4.03 -6.45
CA ALA A 227 -7.83 -4.87 -7.46
C ALA A 227 -8.41 -6.15 -6.86
N ILE A 228 -7.65 -6.84 -6.00
CA ILE A 228 -8.08 -8.10 -5.37
C ILE A 228 -9.22 -7.83 -4.39
N ILE A 229 -9.12 -6.79 -3.56
CA ILE A 229 -10.19 -6.38 -2.63
C ILE A 229 -11.47 -6.10 -3.42
N SER A 230 -11.40 -5.23 -4.42
CA SER A 230 -12.55 -4.83 -5.22
C SER A 230 -13.18 -6.01 -5.97
N MET A 231 -12.38 -6.96 -6.46
CA MET A 231 -12.87 -8.19 -7.09
C MET A 231 -13.64 -9.08 -6.13
N SER A 232 -13.25 -9.13 -4.86
CA SER A 232 -13.95 -9.92 -3.83
C SER A 232 -15.32 -9.36 -3.46
N GLU A 233 -15.56 -8.08 -3.74
CA GLU A 233 -16.81 -7.37 -3.43
C GLU A 233 -17.85 -7.40 -4.56
N THR A 234 -17.54 -8.01 -5.70
CA THR A 234 -18.43 -8.05 -6.87
C THR A 234 -18.77 -9.48 -7.28
N ASN A 235 -19.96 -9.67 -7.85
CA ASN A 235 -20.40 -10.94 -8.42
C ASN A 235 -20.16 -11.01 -9.94
N GLN A 236 -19.51 -10.01 -10.53
CA GLN A 236 -19.18 -10.01 -11.96
C GLN A 236 -18.02 -10.94 -12.27
N ASN A 237 -17.95 -11.43 -13.51
CA ASN A 237 -16.86 -12.27 -14.02
C ASN A 237 -15.60 -11.43 -14.30
N ILE A 238 -15.03 -10.83 -13.25
CA ILE A 238 -13.83 -10.01 -13.36
C ILE A 238 -12.59 -10.90 -13.41
N LYS A 239 -11.69 -10.61 -14.34
CA LYS A 239 -10.35 -11.20 -14.42
C LYS A 239 -9.32 -10.13 -14.14
N ALA A 240 -8.17 -10.56 -13.64
CA ALA A 240 -6.99 -9.72 -13.44
C ALA A 240 -5.77 -10.32 -14.14
N MET A 241 -4.89 -9.47 -14.64
CA MET A 241 -3.61 -9.86 -15.25
C MET A 241 -2.54 -8.79 -14.97
N MET A 242 -1.33 -9.25 -14.62
CA MET A 242 -0.14 -8.42 -14.66
C MET A 242 0.46 -8.49 -16.08
N HIS A 243 0.29 -7.41 -16.84
CA HIS A 243 0.71 -7.36 -18.24
C HIS A 243 2.24 -7.28 -18.33
N PRO A 244 2.92 -8.17 -19.10
CA PRO A 244 4.38 -8.31 -19.04
C PRO A 244 5.15 -7.03 -19.40
N SER A 245 4.63 -6.20 -20.30
CA SER A 245 5.30 -4.97 -20.75
C SER A 245 4.63 -3.67 -20.27
N LEU A 246 3.44 -3.74 -19.67
CA LEU A 246 2.64 -2.55 -19.34
C LEU A 246 2.41 -2.41 -17.82
N SER A 247 2.42 -3.52 -17.09
CA SER A 247 2.45 -3.48 -15.63
C SER A 247 3.84 -3.06 -15.14
N HIS A 248 3.84 -2.40 -14.00
CA HIS A 248 5.05 -1.96 -13.32
C HIS A 248 4.95 -2.22 -11.82
N ILE A 249 6.09 -2.11 -11.15
CA ILE A 249 6.23 -2.27 -9.72
C ILE A 249 6.32 -0.88 -9.09
N SER A 250 5.37 -0.55 -8.24
CA SER A 250 5.46 0.56 -7.31
C SER A 250 5.78 0.05 -5.91
N LYS A 251 6.24 0.96 -5.06
CA LYS A 251 6.68 0.62 -3.71
C LYS A 251 6.38 1.76 -2.74
N ASP A 252 6.01 1.36 -1.55
CA ASP A 252 5.97 2.26 -0.42
C ASP A 252 7.24 2.11 0.40
N LEU A 253 7.66 3.21 1.01
CA LEU A 253 8.87 3.37 1.77
C LEU A 253 8.52 3.69 3.22
N VAL A 254 9.31 3.19 4.17
CA VAL A 254 9.35 3.69 5.54
C VAL A 254 10.60 4.56 5.70
N SER A 255 10.44 5.79 6.19
CA SER A 255 11.57 6.64 6.61
C SER A 255 11.47 7.02 8.07
N LEU A 256 12.58 6.84 8.81
CA LEU A 256 12.71 7.24 10.21
C LEU A 256 13.20 8.70 10.29
N LEU A 257 12.42 9.60 10.85
CA LEU A 257 12.76 11.03 11.00
C LEU A 257 13.37 11.39 12.37
N SER A 258 13.17 10.53 13.37
CA SER A 258 13.69 10.75 14.72
C SER A 258 14.87 9.84 15.05
N SER A 259 15.87 10.36 15.78
CA SER A 259 17.05 9.59 16.20
C SER A 259 16.89 8.84 17.52
N ASP A 260 15.72 8.96 18.17
CA ASP A 260 15.51 8.35 19.47
C ASP A 260 15.34 6.83 19.39
N SER A 261 15.71 6.14 20.47
CA SER A 261 15.69 4.68 20.54
C SER A 261 14.29 4.07 20.39
N ALA A 262 13.24 4.78 20.81
CA ALA A 262 11.87 4.29 20.74
C ALA A 262 11.37 4.27 19.29
N SER A 263 11.57 5.38 18.56
CA SER A 263 11.26 5.48 17.13
C SER A 263 12.11 4.51 16.29
N LEU A 264 13.38 4.32 16.65
CA LEU A 264 14.24 3.30 16.03
C LEU A 264 13.70 1.88 16.24
N CYS A 265 13.21 1.55 17.44
CA CYS A 265 12.58 0.26 17.72
C CYS A 265 11.36 0.04 16.83
N VAL A 266 10.46 1.03 16.77
CA VAL A 266 9.25 0.96 15.93
C VAL A 266 9.62 0.82 14.45
N ALA A 267 10.58 1.59 13.95
CA ALA A 267 11.01 1.51 12.55
C ALA A 267 11.56 0.11 12.20
N LYS A 268 12.36 -0.49 13.09
CA LYS A 268 12.87 -1.86 12.91
C LYS A 268 11.76 -2.91 12.96
N ALA A 269 10.77 -2.73 13.84
CA ALA A 269 9.64 -3.64 13.94
C ALA A 269 8.76 -3.56 12.68
N PHE A 270 8.40 -2.35 12.24
CA PHE A 270 7.55 -2.10 11.08
C PHE A 270 8.20 -2.52 9.77
N THR A 271 9.53 -2.44 9.68
CA THR A 271 10.28 -2.91 8.51
C THR A 271 10.71 -4.38 8.63
N GLY A 272 10.37 -5.05 9.73
CA GLY A 272 10.72 -6.45 9.96
C GLY A 272 9.89 -7.41 9.10
N LYS A 273 10.48 -8.56 8.76
CA LYS A 273 9.85 -9.59 7.90
C LYS A 273 8.46 -10.01 8.39
N LYS A 274 8.26 -10.18 9.70
CA LYS A 274 6.97 -10.59 10.27
C LYS A 274 5.90 -9.54 9.98
N PHE A 275 6.11 -8.31 10.47
CA PHE A 275 5.14 -7.23 10.35
C PHE A 275 4.77 -6.95 8.89
N ILE A 276 5.76 -6.81 8.01
CA ILE A 276 5.53 -6.59 6.57
C ILE A 276 4.77 -7.76 5.94
N SER A 277 5.04 -9.00 6.34
CA SER A 277 4.30 -10.15 5.81
C SER A 277 2.83 -10.10 6.22
N ASP A 278 2.56 -9.74 7.47
CA ASP A 278 1.19 -9.65 7.99
C ASP A 278 0.41 -8.51 7.31
N VAL A 279 1.06 -7.35 7.10
CA VAL A 279 0.47 -6.24 6.33
C VAL A 279 0.22 -6.64 4.87
N ALA A 280 1.21 -7.23 4.19
CA ALA A 280 1.10 -7.64 2.78
C ALA A 280 -0.02 -8.67 2.56
N GLU A 281 -0.20 -9.61 3.50
CA GLU A 281 -1.25 -10.63 3.42
C GLU A 281 -2.64 -10.02 3.57
N ARG A 282 -2.83 -9.07 4.48
CA ARG A 282 -4.13 -8.42 4.74
C ARG A 282 -4.51 -7.39 3.69
N SER A 283 -3.52 -6.70 3.13
CA SER A 283 -3.71 -5.68 2.09
C SER A 283 -3.63 -6.23 0.66
N PHE A 284 -3.27 -7.52 0.51
CA PHE A 284 -2.98 -8.16 -0.77
C PHE A 284 -1.87 -7.48 -1.60
N TYR A 285 -1.00 -6.71 -0.94
CA TYR A 285 0.26 -6.24 -1.52
C TYR A 285 1.34 -7.30 -1.42
N PHE A 286 2.51 -7.00 -1.97
CA PHE A 286 3.64 -7.91 -2.03
C PHE A 286 4.71 -7.50 -1.02
N SER A 287 5.27 -8.50 -0.33
CA SER A 287 6.39 -8.27 0.57
C SER A 287 7.69 -8.07 -0.21
N PRO A 288 8.57 -7.12 0.18
CA PRO A 288 9.96 -7.06 -0.30
C PRO A 288 10.78 -8.31 0.09
N TYR A 289 10.30 -9.12 1.03
CA TYR A 289 10.93 -10.37 1.44
C TYR A 289 10.47 -11.56 0.59
N LYS A 290 11.34 -12.56 0.46
CA LYS A 290 10.94 -13.87 -0.07
C LYS A 290 10.08 -14.60 0.97
N LYS A 291 8.78 -14.75 0.70
CA LYS A 291 7.87 -15.60 1.48
C LYS A 291 6.97 -16.36 0.49
N GLU A 292 6.60 -17.59 0.82
CA GLU A 292 5.47 -18.24 0.16
C GLU A 292 4.21 -17.68 0.81
N SER A 293 3.54 -16.77 0.13
CA SER A 293 2.28 -16.22 0.64
C SER A 293 1.15 -17.20 0.36
N HIS A 294 0.31 -17.45 1.36
CA HIS A 294 -0.95 -18.15 1.21
C HIS A 294 -2.02 -17.31 1.88
N ALA A 295 -2.52 -16.29 1.19
CA ALA A 295 -3.61 -15.46 1.71
C ALA A 295 -4.97 -16.18 1.66
N GLY A 296 -5.01 -17.45 1.23
CA GLY A 296 -6.24 -18.20 0.96
C GLY A 296 -7.05 -17.65 -0.22
N ASN A 297 -6.52 -16.66 -0.94
CA ASN A 297 -7.15 -16.00 -2.08
C ASN A 297 -6.44 -16.44 -3.36
N THR A 298 -7.14 -17.20 -4.21
CA THR A 298 -6.58 -17.78 -5.44
C THR A 298 -6.14 -16.74 -6.46
N VAL A 299 -6.77 -15.56 -6.48
CA VAL A 299 -6.37 -14.45 -7.36
C VAL A 299 -5.04 -13.86 -6.88
N TYR A 300 -4.91 -13.62 -5.57
CA TYR A 300 -3.67 -13.15 -4.95
C TYR A 300 -2.54 -14.15 -5.17
N ASP A 301 -2.73 -15.43 -4.83
CA ASP A 301 -1.68 -16.45 -4.94
C ASP A 301 -1.15 -16.57 -6.39
N ARG A 302 -2.05 -16.47 -7.37
CA ARG A 302 -1.68 -16.41 -8.79
C ARG A 302 -0.88 -15.16 -9.14
N LEU A 303 -1.36 -13.97 -8.76
CA LEU A 303 -0.67 -12.71 -9.05
C LEU A 303 0.68 -12.62 -8.34
N TYR A 304 0.78 -13.12 -7.11
CA TYR A 304 2.02 -13.21 -6.34
C TYR A 304 3.03 -14.14 -7.02
N LYS A 305 2.58 -15.29 -7.54
CA LYS A 305 3.43 -16.20 -8.31
C LYS A 305 3.92 -15.56 -9.61
N GLU A 306 3.03 -14.88 -10.34
CA GLU A 306 3.38 -14.12 -11.54
C GLU A 306 4.41 -13.03 -11.23
N PHE A 307 4.16 -12.24 -10.18
CA PHE A 307 5.06 -11.20 -9.70
C PHE A 307 6.45 -11.76 -9.39
N ASN A 308 6.56 -12.77 -8.53
CA ASN A 308 7.87 -13.33 -8.16
C ASN A 308 8.61 -13.94 -9.34
N THR A 309 7.90 -14.52 -10.30
CA THR A 309 8.51 -15.12 -11.49
C THR A 309 9.05 -14.03 -12.43
N LYS A 310 8.39 -12.87 -12.49
CA LYS A 310 8.68 -11.79 -13.45
C LYS A 310 9.30 -10.54 -12.81
N ILE A 311 9.57 -10.52 -11.52
CA ILE A 311 9.99 -9.31 -10.79
C ILE A 311 11.26 -8.66 -11.37
N GLY A 312 12.15 -9.45 -11.99
CA GLY A 312 13.34 -8.95 -12.68
C GLY A 312 13.10 -8.42 -14.09
N GLU A 313 11.92 -8.66 -14.67
CA GLU A 313 11.52 -8.25 -16.02
C GLU A 313 10.54 -7.06 -16.00
N LEU A 314 9.80 -6.88 -14.90
CA LEU A 314 8.86 -5.79 -14.74
C LEU A 314 9.57 -4.44 -14.60
N VAL A 315 8.92 -3.40 -15.12
CA VAL A 315 9.41 -2.03 -14.98
C VAL A 315 9.23 -1.58 -13.53
N TRP A 316 10.32 -1.15 -12.90
CA TRP A 316 10.25 -0.49 -11.60
C TRP A 316 9.92 0.99 -11.78
N LEU A 317 8.97 1.49 -10.99
CA LEU A 317 8.58 2.89 -11.03
C LEU A 317 9.79 3.77 -10.72
N LYS A 318 10.00 4.77 -11.57
CA LYS A 318 11.11 5.70 -11.41
C LYS A 318 10.72 6.79 -10.42
N LYS A 319 11.70 7.19 -9.61
CA LYS A 319 11.61 8.37 -8.77
C LYS A 319 11.61 9.63 -9.64
N PHE A 320 10.61 10.48 -9.43
CA PHE A 320 10.53 11.79 -10.07
C PHE A 320 11.11 12.87 -9.16
N THR A 321 11.67 13.93 -9.74
CA THR A 321 12.08 15.08 -8.93
C THR A 321 10.86 15.83 -8.38
N VAL A 322 11.07 16.64 -7.34
CA VAL A 322 10.03 17.53 -6.82
C VAL A 322 9.42 18.41 -7.93
N GLU A 323 10.23 18.93 -8.86
CA GLU A 323 9.78 19.77 -9.96
C GLU A 323 8.96 18.99 -10.99
N GLU A 324 9.38 17.77 -11.31
CA GLU A 324 8.63 16.88 -12.21
C GLU A 324 7.26 16.51 -11.62
N ASN A 325 7.23 16.12 -10.35
CA ASN A 325 5.99 15.81 -9.64
C ASN A 325 5.00 16.98 -9.68
N LYS A 326 5.46 18.20 -9.35
CA LYS A 326 4.61 19.41 -9.44
C LYS A 326 4.09 19.66 -10.85
N PHE A 327 4.93 19.47 -11.86
CA PHE A 327 4.52 19.64 -13.25
C PHE A 327 3.44 18.63 -13.65
N PHE A 328 3.65 17.36 -13.35
CA PHE A 328 2.73 16.29 -13.73
C PHE A 328 1.42 16.32 -12.94
N GLU A 329 1.48 16.61 -11.64
CA GLU A 329 0.28 16.82 -10.81
C GLU A 329 -0.62 17.91 -11.40
N LYS A 330 -0.05 19.08 -11.73
CA LYS A 330 -0.81 20.18 -12.33
C LYS A 330 -1.48 19.75 -13.64
N LYS A 331 -0.78 18.99 -14.48
CA LYS A 331 -1.33 18.50 -15.75
C LYS A 331 -2.40 17.44 -15.53
N TRP A 332 -2.22 16.56 -14.57
CA TRP A 332 -3.21 15.55 -14.19
C TRP A 332 -4.50 16.17 -13.68
N LEU A 333 -4.41 17.19 -12.82
CA LEU A 333 -5.57 17.97 -12.40
C LEU A 333 -6.30 18.62 -13.59
N GLN A 334 -5.55 19.16 -14.55
CA GLN A 334 -6.16 19.69 -15.78
C GLN A 334 -6.90 18.62 -16.59
N ILE A 335 -6.34 17.40 -16.73
CA ILE A 335 -7.05 16.29 -17.39
C ILE A 335 -8.35 15.99 -16.66
N LYS A 336 -8.31 15.86 -15.33
CA LYS A 336 -9.51 15.58 -14.54
C LYS A 336 -10.59 16.63 -14.81
N VAL A 337 -10.22 17.92 -14.79
CA VAL A 337 -11.14 19.02 -15.13
C VAL A 337 -11.66 18.92 -16.57
N ASP A 338 -10.80 18.67 -17.56
CA ASP A 338 -11.19 18.51 -18.97
C ASP A 338 -12.17 17.35 -19.18
N LEU A 339 -12.07 16.29 -18.36
CA LEU A 339 -12.96 15.14 -18.35
C LEU A 339 -14.25 15.38 -17.54
N GLY A 340 -14.42 16.57 -16.97
CA GLY A 340 -15.60 16.93 -16.18
C GLY A 340 -15.58 16.41 -14.74
N TYR A 341 -14.42 15.97 -14.21
CA TYR A 341 -14.29 15.70 -12.78
C TYR A 341 -14.45 17.00 -12.01
N LYS A 342 -15.42 16.99 -11.09
CA LYS A 342 -15.53 18.02 -10.05
C LYS A 342 -14.75 17.50 -8.85
N ALA A 343 -13.73 18.25 -8.47
CA ALA A 343 -12.90 17.97 -7.29
C ALA A 343 -13.73 17.98 -6.00
#